data_AF-A0A816MME9-F1
#
_entry.id   AF-A0A816MME9-F1
#
_cell.length_a   1.000
_cell.length_b   1.000
_cell.length_c   1.000
_cell.angle_alpha   90.00
_cell.angle_beta   90.00
_cell.angle_gamma   90.00
#
_symmetry.space_group_name_H-M   'P 1'
#
loop_
_entity.id
_entity.type
_entity.pdbx_description
1 polymer ?
#
loop_
_entity_poly.entity_id
_entity_poly.type
_entity_poly.pdbx_seq_one_letter_code
_entity_poly.pdbx_strand_id
1 'polypeptide(L)'
;MLLLRCGCYFVNATMYSRQNCPKCQRWMCFFCNENWDSNTMRNQQHTCGLSTCTYQQLLVFEMEESATYKGLWVPSTRCCPKCGCHGAFETKCKFHQCTNCPNKFCFLCLKSESECGTRYNAKCVDPPVQQAYTVFPRMES
;
A
#
# COMPACT_ATOMS: atom_id res chain seq x y z
N MET A 1 2.13 4.81 3.45
CA MET A 1 2.07 5.69 4.63
C MET A 1 3.17 5.25 5.59
N LEU A 2 3.87 6.16 6.28
CA LEU A 2 4.97 5.84 7.18
C LEU A 2 4.75 6.51 8.55
N LEU A 3 4.98 5.80 9.66
CA LEU A 3 5.11 6.39 10.98
C LEU A 3 6.53 6.94 11.17
N LEU A 4 6.65 8.25 11.33
CA LEU A 4 7.94 8.91 11.50
C LEU A 4 8.41 8.82 12.96
N ARG A 5 9.72 8.98 13.20
CA ARG A 5 10.32 9.03 14.57
C ARG A 5 9.69 10.07 15.50
N CYS A 6 9.01 11.07 14.92
CA CYS A 6 8.30 12.13 15.63
C CYS A 6 6.90 11.71 16.16
N GLY A 7 6.51 10.45 15.92
CA GLY A 7 5.17 9.92 16.21
C GLY A 7 4.09 10.42 15.24
N CYS A 8 4.49 11.00 14.11
CA CYS A 8 3.60 11.57 13.11
C CYS A 8 3.47 10.61 11.91
N TYR A 9 2.23 10.38 11.45
CA TYR A 9 1.99 9.67 10.20
C TYR A 9 2.25 10.58 9.01
N PHE A 10 2.92 10.06 7.99
CA PHE A 10 3.27 10.80 6.80
C PHE A 10 2.92 10.02 5.53
N VAL A 11 2.33 10.72 4.57
CA VAL A 11 1.99 10.18 3.25
C VAL A 11 2.90 10.86 2.23
N ASN A 12 3.71 10.07 1.54
CA ASN A 12 4.56 10.56 0.46
C ASN A 12 3.80 10.44 -0.87
N ALA A 13 3.26 11.56 -1.33
CA ALA A 13 2.53 11.63 -2.59
C ALA A 13 3.44 11.63 -3.84
N THR A 14 4.73 11.97 -3.68
CA THR A 14 5.65 12.14 -4.82
C THR A 14 6.51 10.90 -5.08
N MET A 15 6.50 9.94 -4.14
CA MET A 15 7.39 8.77 -4.13
C MET A 15 8.88 9.09 -4.12
N TYR A 16 9.28 10.35 -3.96
CA TYR A 16 10.68 10.73 -3.82
C TYR A 16 11.17 10.44 -2.41
N SER A 17 12.41 9.96 -2.28
CA SER A 17 12.98 9.60 -0.99
C SER A 17 13.15 10.79 -0.06
N ARG A 18 13.57 11.97 -0.54
CA ARG A 18 13.81 13.12 0.33
C ARG A 18 12.49 13.79 0.72
N GLN A 19 12.16 13.72 2.00
CA GLN A 19 10.96 14.36 2.55
C GLN A 19 11.32 15.20 3.77
N ASN A 20 10.52 16.25 4.01
CA ASN A 20 10.59 17.05 5.22
C ASN A 20 9.38 16.74 6.10
N CYS A 21 9.61 16.44 7.38
CA CYS A 21 8.54 16.24 8.34
C CYS A 21 7.79 17.55 8.60
N PRO A 22 6.47 17.63 8.40
CA PRO A 22 5.71 18.86 8.65
C PRO A 22 5.68 19.24 10.15
N LYS A 23 5.79 18.26 11.05
CA LYS A 23 5.72 18.48 12.51
C LYS A 23 7.08 18.84 13.13
N CYS A 24 8.12 18.05 12.88
CA CYS A 24 9.44 18.28 13.49
C CYS A 24 10.50 18.87 12.54
N GLN A 25 10.12 19.21 11.30
CA GLN A 25 10.99 19.84 10.30
C GLN A 25 12.26 19.06 9.95
N ARG A 26 12.28 17.75 10.26
CA ARG A 26 13.39 16.85 9.98
C ARG A 26 13.39 16.44 8.51
N TRP A 27 14.52 16.62 7.84
CA TRP A 27 14.78 16.02 6.54
C TRP A 27 15.15 14.55 6.69
N MET A 28 14.47 13.68 5.96
CA MET A 28 14.65 12.23 6.06
C MET A 28 14.41 11.54 4.73
N CYS A 29 14.90 10.31 4.65
CA CYS A 29 14.44 9.38 3.62
C CYS A 29 13.07 8.82 4.02
N PHE A 30 12.05 8.99 3.18
CA PHE A 30 10.72 8.42 3.41
C PHE A 30 10.71 6.89 3.43
N PHE A 31 11.68 6.26 2.77
CA PHE A 31 11.74 4.81 2.73
C PHE A 31 12.40 4.30 4.01
N CYS A 32 13.69 4.50 4.24
CA CYS A 32 14.33 3.98 5.46
C CYS A 32 14.06 4.75 6.75
N ASN A 33 13.34 5.89 6.73
CA ASN A 33 13.05 6.75 7.90
C ASN A 33 14.31 7.31 8.61
N GLU A 34 15.49 7.16 8.00
CA GLU A 34 16.76 7.72 8.44
C GLU A 34 16.87 9.21 8.10
N ASN A 35 17.74 9.92 8.84
CA ASN A 35 18.05 11.32 8.55
C ASN A 35 18.63 11.45 7.14
N TRP A 36 18.26 12.53 6.44
CA TRP A 36 18.77 12.78 5.10
C TRP A 36 20.25 13.13 5.13
N ASP A 37 21.07 12.35 4.43
CA ASP A 37 22.49 12.64 4.20
C ASP A 37 22.75 12.89 2.72
N SER A 38 23.03 14.13 2.35
CA SER A 38 23.26 14.54 0.96
C SER A 38 24.54 13.97 0.35
N ASN A 39 25.47 13.42 1.14
CA ASN A 39 26.70 12.82 0.63
C ASN A 39 26.49 11.40 0.12
N THR A 40 25.56 10.66 0.75
CA THR A 40 25.36 9.22 0.51
C THR A 40 24.00 8.93 -0.11
N MET A 41 23.01 9.79 0.09
CA MET A 41 21.65 9.61 -0.41
C MET A 41 21.37 10.47 -1.64
N ARG A 42 20.59 9.91 -2.56
CA ARG A 42 20.09 10.58 -3.76
C ARG A 42 18.58 10.69 -3.69
N ASN A 43 18.05 11.89 -3.96
CA ASN A 43 16.61 12.09 -4.03
C ASN A 43 16.04 11.43 -5.29
N GLN A 44 15.55 10.21 -5.12
CA GLN A 44 15.10 9.35 -6.20
C GLN A 44 13.76 8.73 -5.82
N GLN A 45 13.03 8.27 -6.83
CA GLN A 45 11.79 7.54 -6.59
C GLN A 45 12.08 6.13 -6.08
N HIS A 46 11.31 5.67 -5.09
CA HIS A 46 11.36 4.30 -4.52
C HIS A 46 12.67 3.87 -3.82
N THR A 47 13.68 4.74 -3.75
CA THR A 47 14.94 4.49 -3.05
C THR A 47 15.64 5.81 -2.71
N CYS A 48 16.55 5.79 -1.75
CA CYS A 48 17.53 6.88 -1.56
C CYS A 48 18.90 6.58 -2.19
N GLY A 49 19.01 5.55 -3.05
CA GLY A 49 20.26 5.16 -3.71
C GLY A 49 21.16 4.24 -2.86
N LEU A 50 20.82 4.01 -1.59
CA LEU A 50 21.46 3.00 -0.75
C LEU A 50 20.86 1.63 -1.05
N SER A 51 21.71 0.61 -1.19
CA SER A 51 21.28 -0.78 -1.45
C SER A 51 20.36 -1.34 -0.35
N THR A 52 20.52 -0.86 0.88
CA THR A 52 19.71 -1.21 2.05
C THR A 52 18.40 -0.44 2.15
N CYS A 53 18.14 0.50 1.24
CA CYS A 53 16.96 1.35 1.25
C CYS A 53 16.21 1.25 -0.09
N THR A 54 15.54 0.13 -0.29
CA THR A 54 14.63 -0.09 -1.41
C THR A 54 13.21 -0.21 -0.88
N TYR A 55 12.26 0.52 -1.49
CA TYR A 55 10.85 0.57 -1.09
C TYR A 55 10.19 -0.82 -1.00
N GLN A 56 10.77 -1.83 -1.65
CA GLN A 56 10.39 -3.24 -1.57
C GLN A 56 10.42 -3.83 -0.15
N GLN A 57 11.26 -3.33 0.75
CA GLN A 57 11.46 -3.95 2.07
C GLN A 57 10.51 -3.45 3.18
N LEU A 58 9.69 -2.42 2.94
CA LEU A 58 8.91 -1.75 3.99
C LEU A 58 7.40 -1.74 3.78
N LEU A 59 6.91 -2.44 2.76
CA LEU A 59 5.48 -2.77 2.65
C LEU A 59 5.14 -3.98 3.53
N VAL A 60 5.35 -3.83 4.84
CA VAL A 60 4.78 -4.75 5.83
C VAL A 60 3.35 -4.28 6.06
N PHE A 61 2.40 -4.89 5.35
CA PHE A 61 0.99 -4.63 5.62
C PHE A 61 0.61 -5.25 6.95
N GLU A 62 0.03 -4.45 7.84
CA GLU A 62 -0.64 -4.97 9.02
C GLU A 62 -1.73 -5.94 8.56
N MET A 63 -1.73 -7.14 9.12
CA MET A 63 -2.73 -8.14 8.82
C MET A 63 -3.89 -7.96 9.80
N GLU A 64 -5.11 -7.92 9.29
CA GLU A 64 -6.33 -7.82 10.07
C GLU A 64 -7.20 -9.06 9.82
N GLU A 65 -7.93 -9.51 10.85
CA GLU A 65 -8.91 -10.56 10.66
C GLU A 65 -10.10 -10.02 9.83
N SER A 66 -10.44 -10.73 8.76
CA SER A 66 -11.56 -10.37 7.90
C SER A 66 -12.87 -10.43 8.69
N ALA A 67 -13.60 -9.32 8.76
CA ALA A 67 -14.91 -9.31 9.42
C ALA A 67 -15.95 -10.18 8.69
N THR A 68 -15.73 -10.48 7.40
CA THR A 68 -16.58 -11.37 6.61
C THR A 68 -16.19 -12.84 6.77
N TYR A 69 -14.91 -13.15 7.04
CA TYR A 69 -14.39 -14.51 7.12
C TYR A 69 -13.57 -14.70 8.40
N LYS A 70 -14.22 -15.19 9.46
CA LYS A 70 -13.54 -15.55 10.71
C LYS A 70 -12.36 -16.50 10.47
N GLY A 71 -11.24 -16.21 11.11
CA GLY A 71 -9.97 -16.94 10.98
C GLY A 71 -9.15 -16.59 9.73
N LEU A 72 -9.66 -15.74 8.84
CA LEU A 72 -8.93 -15.29 7.65
C LEU A 72 -8.22 -13.96 7.93
N TRP A 73 -6.90 -14.00 7.99
CA TRP A 73 -6.06 -12.80 8.12
C TRP A 73 -5.74 -12.24 6.74
N VAL A 74 -6.01 -10.95 6.54
CA VAL A 74 -5.86 -10.25 5.26
C VAL A 74 -5.11 -8.94 5.48
N PRO A 75 -4.34 -8.44 4.49
CA PRO A 75 -3.74 -7.11 4.59
C PRO A 75 -4.81 -6.05 4.85
N SER A 76 -4.60 -5.14 5.81
CA SER A 76 -5.52 -4.05 6.13
C SER A 76 -5.70 -3.06 4.98
N THR A 77 -4.75 -3.03 4.04
CA THR A 77 -4.76 -2.17 2.85
C THR A 77 -4.30 -2.92 1.62
N ARG A 78 -4.88 -2.57 0.46
CA ARG A 78 -4.54 -3.14 -0.85
C ARG A 78 -4.63 -2.09 -1.95
N CYS A 79 -3.98 -2.37 -3.07
CA CYS A 79 -4.02 -1.52 -4.25
C CYS A 79 -5.05 -2.01 -5.26
N CYS A 80 -5.68 -1.07 -5.98
CA CYS A 80 -6.56 -1.41 -7.09
C CYS A 80 -5.76 -2.15 -8.17
N PRO A 81 -6.21 -3.34 -8.62
CA PRO A 81 -5.48 -4.13 -9.63
C PRO A 81 -5.47 -3.45 -11.01
N LYS A 82 -6.37 -2.49 -11.28
CA LYS A 82 -6.48 -1.81 -12.57
C LYS A 82 -5.67 -0.52 -12.66
N CYS A 83 -5.67 0.30 -11.60
CA CYS A 83 -5.00 1.62 -11.62
C CYS A 83 -3.90 1.77 -10.56
N GLY A 84 -3.65 0.73 -9.76
CA GLY A 84 -2.68 0.77 -8.67
C GLY A 84 -3.11 1.63 -7.48
N CYS A 85 -4.14 2.48 -7.55
CA CYS A 85 -4.47 3.37 -6.43
C CYS A 85 -4.68 2.62 -5.11
N HIS A 86 -4.08 3.15 -4.05
CA HIS A 86 -4.15 2.61 -2.70
C HIS A 86 -5.54 2.78 -2.09
N GLY A 87 -6.11 1.71 -1.55
CA GLY A 87 -7.39 1.70 -0.84
C GLY A 87 -7.28 0.97 0.51
N ALA A 88 -8.03 1.46 1.50
CA ALA A 88 -8.16 0.80 2.80
C ALA A 88 -9.32 -0.21 2.77
N PHE A 89 -9.16 -1.33 3.49
CA PHE A 89 -10.23 -2.30 3.66
C PHE A 89 -11.29 -1.73 4.60
N GLU A 90 -12.43 -1.30 4.07
CA GLU A 90 -13.61 -1.10 4.91
C GLU A 90 -14.28 -2.45 5.15
N THR A 91 -14.00 -2.97 6.34
CA THR A 91 -14.27 -4.28 6.96
C THR A 91 -15.52 -5.08 6.55
N LYS A 92 -16.52 -4.53 5.88
CA LYS A 92 -17.83 -5.20 5.70
C LYS A 92 -18.04 -5.87 4.35
N CYS A 93 -17.37 -5.42 3.28
CA CYS A 93 -17.68 -5.86 1.92
C CYS A 93 -16.50 -6.52 1.23
N LYS A 94 -16.72 -7.72 0.66
CA LYS A 94 -15.70 -8.39 -0.17
C LYS A 94 -15.30 -7.58 -1.40
N PHE A 95 -16.23 -6.78 -1.93
CA PHE A 95 -16.00 -5.93 -3.10
C PHE A 95 -15.71 -4.49 -2.70
N HIS A 96 -14.63 -3.96 -3.25
CA HIS A 96 -14.17 -2.60 -3.07
C HIS A 96 -14.30 -1.84 -4.39
N GLN A 97 -14.92 -0.66 -4.33
CA GLN A 97 -14.97 0.28 -5.44
C GLN A 97 -13.71 1.15 -5.37
N CYS A 98 -12.90 1.16 -6.43
CA CYS A 98 -11.76 2.07 -6.50
C CYS A 98 -12.25 3.52 -6.60
N THR A 99 -11.62 4.42 -5.85
CA THR A 99 -11.91 5.86 -5.86
C THR A 99 -11.34 6.58 -7.10
N ASN A 100 -10.27 6.05 -7.69
CA ASN A 100 -9.57 6.67 -8.81
C ASN A 100 -9.94 6.10 -10.19
N CYS A 101 -10.66 4.98 -10.25
CA CYS A 101 -11.12 4.42 -11.51
C CYS A 101 -12.43 3.65 -11.32
N PRO A 102 -13.22 3.40 -12.36
CA PRO A 102 -14.52 2.73 -12.23
C PRO A 102 -14.39 1.24 -11.85
N ASN A 103 -13.20 0.73 -11.56
CA ASN A 103 -12.98 -0.67 -11.24
C ASN A 103 -13.54 -1.03 -9.87
N LYS A 104 -14.43 -2.03 -9.85
CA LYS A 104 -14.88 -2.71 -8.64
C LYS A 104 -14.28 -4.10 -8.58
N PHE A 105 -13.57 -4.41 -7.50
CA PHE A 105 -12.79 -5.64 -7.39
C PHE A 105 -12.94 -6.29 -6.03
N CYS A 106 -12.71 -7.60 -5.96
CA CYS A 106 -12.69 -8.32 -4.70
C CYS A 106 -11.39 -8.01 -3.95
N PHE A 107 -11.49 -7.57 -2.70
CA PHE A 107 -10.32 -7.24 -1.88
C PHE A 107 -9.44 -8.48 -1.62
N LEU A 108 -10.03 -9.68 -1.53
CA LEU A 108 -9.31 -10.92 -1.24
C LEU A 108 -8.54 -11.47 -2.45
N CYS A 109 -9.23 -11.63 -3.59
CA CYS A 109 -8.66 -12.28 -4.78
C CYS A 109 -8.24 -11.29 -5.88
N LEU A 110 -8.54 -9.99 -5.74
CA LEU A 110 -8.23 -8.91 -6.68
C LEU A 110 -8.83 -9.05 -8.08
N LYS A 111 -9.70 -10.04 -8.30
CA LYS A 111 -10.47 -10.15 -9.53
C LYS A 111 -11.56 -9.08 -9.56
N SER A 112 -11.96 -8.67 -10.75
CA SER A 112 -13.12 -7.79 -10.92
C SER A 112 -14.39 -8.43 -10.34
N GLU A 113 -15.40 -7.62 -10.02
CA GLU A 113 -16.69 -8.12 -9.54
C GLU A 113 -17.30 -9.16 -10.48
N SER A 114 -17.21 -8.94 -11.79
CA SER A 114 -17.70 -9.85 -12.83
C SER A 114 -16.97 -11.20 -12.86
N GLU A 115 -15.68 -11.22 -12.53
CA GLU A 115 -14.84 -12.44 -12.57
C GLU A 115 -14.90 -13.24 -11.25
N CYS A 116 -15.11 -12.58 -10.12
CA CYS A 116 -15.12 -13.22 -8.80
C CYS A 116 -16.41 -14.00 -8.51
N GLY A 117 -17.49 -13.76 -9.27
CA GLY A 117 -18.76 -14.47 -9.12
C GLY A 117 -19.72 -13.88 -8.07
N THR A 118 -21.01 -14.00 -8.39
CA THR A 118 -22.17 -13.33 -7.79
C THR A 118 -22.61 -14.01 -6.49
N ARG A 119 -22.16 -13.47 -5.35
CA ARG A 119 -22.86 -13.48 -4.05
C ARG A 119 -22.03 -12.75 -3.02
N TYR A 120 -22.61 -11.77 -2.34
CA TYR A 120 -21.96 -10.97 -1.28
C TYR A 120 -21.28 -11.84 -0.20
N ASN A 121 -21.86 -13.01 0.11
CA ASN A 121 -21.39 -13.95 1.14
C ASN A 121 -20.65 -15.19 0.60
N ALA A 122 -20.44 -15.30 -0.71
CA ALA A 122 -19.73 -16.45 -1.26
C ALA A 122 -18.23 -16.30 -1.05
N LYS A 123 -17.60 -17.32 -0.45
CA LYS A 123 -16.14 -17.49 -0.40
C LYS A 123 -15.57 -17.25 -1.80
N CYS A 124 -14.44 -16.58 -1.88
CA CYS A 124 -13.72 -16.48 -3.14
C CYS A 124 -13.45 -17.90 -3.65
N VAL A 125 -13.67 -18.13 -4.94
CA VAL A 125 -13.33 -19.41 -5.58
C VAL A 125 -11.80 -19.62 -5.52
N ASP A 126 -11.05 -18.52 -5.55
CA ASP A 126 -9.60 -18.51 -5.42
C ASP A 126 -9.14 -18.19 -4.00
N PRO A 127 -7.98 -18.71 -3.56
CA PRO A 127 -7.37 -18.31 -2.31
C PRO A 127 -7.07 -16.80 -2.30
N PRO A 128 -7.02 -16.16 -1.12
CA PRO A 128 -6.54 -14.79 -1.01
C PRO A 128 -5.18 -14.69 -1.68
N VAL A 129 -5.06 -13.78 -2.64
CA VAL A 129 -3.82 -13.60 -3.37
C VAL A 129 -2.95 -12.59 -2.63
N GLN A 130 -1.64 -12.82 -2.60
CA GLN A 130 -0.70 -11.78 -2.24
C GLN A 130 -0.60 -10.79 -3.41
N GLN A 131 -0.62 -9.49 -3.12
CA GLN A 131 -0.27 -8.50 -4.14
C GLN A 131 1.23 -8.48 -4.30
N ALA A 132 1.70 -8.85 -5.48
CA ALA A 132 3.09 -8.64 -5.84
C ALA A 132 3.42 -7.14 -5.76
N TYR A 133 4.64 -6.84 -5.31
CA TYR A 133 5.16 -5.47 -5.20
C TYR A 133 4.97 -4.65 -6.49
N THR A 134 4.96 -5.30 -7.65
CA THR A 134 4.79 -4.69 -8.97
C THR A 134 3.39 -4.14 -9.25
N VAL A 135 2.38 -4.53 -8.45
CA VAL A 135 0.96 -4.15 -8.60
C VAL A 135 0.60 -2.90 -7.77
N PHE A 136 1.46 -2.54 -6.82
CA PHE A 136 1.38 -1.25 -6.16
C PHE A 136 1.58 -0.16 -7.21
N PRO A 137 0.97 1.02 -7.04
CA PRO A 137 1.20 2.09 -7.97
C PRO A 137 2.70 2.39 -7.84
N ARG A 138 3.45 2.02 -8.89
CA ARG A 138 4.48 2.93 -9.37
C ARG A 138 3.67 4.18 -9.59
N MET A 139 3.80 5.17 -8.71
CA MET A 139 3.19 6.46 -8.98
C MET A 139 3.97 6.95 -10.19
N GLU A 140 3.50 6.57 -11.38
CA GLU A 140 4.09 7.00 -12.63
C GLU A 140 4.01 8.53 -12.64
N SER A 141 5.16 9.07 -13.01
CA SER A 141 5.55 10.47 -13.14
C SER A 141 4.45 11.43 -13.61
#